data_AF-A0A3M1XXA7-F1
#
_entry.id   AF-A0A3M1XXA7-F1
#
_cell.length_a   1.000
_cell.length_b   1.000
_cell.length_c   1.000
_cell.angle_alpha   90.00
_cell.angle_beta   90.00
_cell.angle_gamma   90.00
#
_symmetry.space_group_name_H-M   'P 1'
#
loop_
_entity.id
_entity.type
_entity.pdbx_description
1 polymer ?
#
loop_
_entity_poly.entity_id
_entity_poly.type
_entity_poly.pdbx_seq_one_letter_code
_entity_poly.pdbx_strand_id
1 'polypeptide(L)'
;GLYIQIIVAFASILARAEMFASKNRPLAAFFDGFGSGLGFLLALVVISFFRELLGKGSLWGFQIVNAKPLLIMIMPAGGFIAVGLLMGFFNWIDMRFYGGKGAGGAAGH
;
A
#
# COMPACT_ATOMS: atom_id res chain seq x y z
N GLY A 1 -5.21 23.05 8.55
CA GLY A 1 -5.99 23.40 7.35
C GLY A 1 -5.84 22.36 6.25
N LEU A 2 -4.66 22.28 5.64
CA LEU A 2 -4.43 21.49 4.41
C LEU A 2 -4.80 19.99 4.53
N TYR A 3 -4.42 19.34 5.64
CA TYR A 3 -4.70 17.92 5.84
C TYR A 3 -6.18 17.59 5.91
N ILE A 4 -7.02 18.48 6.46
CA ILE A 4 -8.47 18.27 6.57
C ILE A 4 -9.13 18.23 5.19
N GLN A 5 -8.67 19.08 4.25
CA GLN A 5 -9.17 19.06 2.87
C GLN A 5 -8.71 17.82 2.10
N ILE A 6 -7.48 17.36 2.32
CA ILE A 6 -6.96 16.14 1.67
C ILE A 6 -7.65 14.88 2.20
N ILE A 7 -7.96 14.83 3.50
CA ILE A 7 -8.68 13.71 4.11
C ILE A 7 -10.12 13.64 3.57
N VAL A 8 -10.82 14.77 3.47
CA VAL A 8 -12.19 14.83 2.91
C VAL A 8 -12.21 14.47 1.42
N ALA A 9 -11.21 14.90 0.65
CA ALA A 9 -11.09 14.57 -0.77
C ALA A 9 -10.50 13.18 -1.02
N PHE A 10 -10.16 12.42 0.02
CA PHE A 10 -9.57 11.10 -0.15
C PHE A 10 -10.64 10.12 -0.66
N ALA A 11 -10.61 9.86 -1.95
CA ALA A 11 -11.63 9.07 -2.64
C ALA A 11 -11.85 7.68 -2.02
N SER A 12 -10.82 7.07 -1.44
CA SER A 12 -10.92 5.77 -0.74
C SER A 12 -11.84 5.82 0.48
N ILE A 13 -11.84 6.93 1.24
CA ILE A 13 -12.72 7.11 2.41
C ILE A 13 -14.16 7.33 1.95
N LEU A 14 -14.37 8.19 0.93
CA LEU A 14 -15.70 8.47 0.40
C LEU A 14 -16.33 7.20 -0.21
N ALA A 15 -15.58 6.45 -1.01
CA ALA A 15 -16.04 5.19 -1.61
C ALA A 15 -16.52 4.18 -0.55
N ARG A 16 -15.76 4.03 0.54
CA ARG A 16 -16.12 3.16 1.67
C ARG A 16 -17.32 3.67 2.46
N ALA A 17 -17.42 4.98 2.68
CA ALA A 17 -18.55 5.58 3.35
C ALA A 17 -19.86 5.36 2.57
N GLU A 18 -19.82 5.53 1.25
CA GLU A 18 -20.98 5.33 0.37
C GLU A 18 -21.36 3.85 0.24
N MET A 19 -20.39 2.96 0.00
CA MET A 19 -20.68 1.55 -0.27
C MET A 19 -20.98 0.74 1.00
N PHE A 20 -20.29 1.01 2.10
CA PHE A 20 -20.33 0.15 3.29
C PHE A 20 -21.02 0.81 4.49
N ALA A 21 -20.76 2.08 4.77
CA ALA A 21 -21.39 2.76 5.92
C ALA A 21 -22.86 3.12 5.68
N SER A 22 -23.26 3.35 4.42
CA SER A 22 -24.67 3.63 4.06
C SER A 22 -25.61 2.45 4.30
N LYS A 23 -25.09 1.20 4.29
CA LYS A 23 -25.92 -0.02 4.32
C LYS A 23 -25.72 -0.92 5.55
N ASN A 24 -24.74 -0.63 6.42
CA ASN A 24 -24.37 -1.50 7.55
C ASN A 24 -24.46 -0.80 8.90
N ARG A 25 -24.49 -1.60 9.99
CA ARG A 25 -24.53 -1.10 11.37
C ARG A 25 -23.23 -0.36 11.72
N PRO A 26 -23.27 0.69 12.57
CA PRO A 26 -22.10 1.53 12.87
C PRO A 26 -20.87 0.76 13.36
N LEU A 27 -21.11 -0.28 14.17
CA LEU A 27 -20.04 -1.14 14.69
C LEU A 27 -19.32 -1.91 13.57
N ALA A 28 -20.06 -2.45 12.60
CA ALA A 28 -19.50 -3.18 11.47
C ALA A 28 -18.74 -2.25 10.51
N ALA A 29 -19.28 -1.04 10.26
CA ALA A 29 -18.62 -0.02 9.45
C ALA A 29 -17.32 0.49 10.12
N PHE A 30 -17.26 0.54 11.45
CA PHE A 30 -16.05 0.90 12.18
C PHE A 30 -14.94 -0.15 12.00
N PHE A 31 -15.25 -1.43 12.19
CA PHE A 31 -14.28 -2.51 11.96
C PHE A 31 -13.82 -2.58 10.50
N ASP A 32 -14.72 -2.32 9.55
CA ASP A 32 -14.34 -2.23 8.15
C ASP A 32 -13.37 -1.05 7.93
N GLY A 33 -13.77 0.18 8.26
CA GLY A 33 -12.90 1.36 8.15
C GLY A 33 -11.53 1.18 8.79
N PHE A 34 -11.48 0.56 9.98
CA PHE A 34 -10.25 0.22 10.68
C PHE A 34 -9.40 -0.80 9.92
N GLY A 35 -10.00 -1.87 9.40
CA GLY A 35 -9.32 -2.86 8.57
C GLY A 35 -8.71 -2.28 7.29
N SER A 36 -9.43 -1.42 6.57
CA SER A 36 -8.88 -0.72 5.38
C SER A 36 -7.72 0.18 5.75
N GLY A 37 -7.90 0.98 6.80
CA GLY A 37 -6.91 1.99 7.18
C GLY A 37 -5.62 1.31 7.60
N LEU A 38 -5.73 0.25 8.40
CA LEU A 38 -4.59 -0.54 8.86
C LEU A 38 -3.91 -1.28 7.71
N GLY A 39 -4.68 -1.89 6.79
CA GLY A 39 -4.15 -2.55 5.60
C GLY A 39 -3.41 -1.57 4.68
N PHE A 40 -3.97 -0.39 4.44
CA PHE A 40 -3.32 0.66 3.66
C PHE A 40 -2.03 1.17 4.31
N LEU A 41 -2.05 1.39 5.63
CA LEU A 41 -0.86 1.76 6.39
C LEU A 41 0.23 0.70 6.27
N LEU A 42 -0.10 -0.58 6.51
CA LEU A 42 0.85 -1.69 6.41
C LEU A 42 1.45 -1.81 5.01
N ALA A 43 0.61 -1.68 3.96
CA ALA A 43 1.09 -1.66 2.59
C ALA A 43 2.09 -0.52 2.35
N LEU A 44 1.77 0.71 2.78
CA LEU A 44 2.67 1.85 2.66
C LEU A 44 3.98 1.66 3.42
N VAL A 45 3.95 1.05 4.62
CA VAL A 45 5.15 0.77 5.41
C VAL A 45 6.05 -0.23 4.68
N VAL A 46 5.49 -1.32 4.17
CA VAL A 46 6.24 -2.32 3.40
C VAL A 46 6.85 -1.68 2.14
N ILE A 47 6.05 -0.95 1.35
CA ILE A 47 6.56 -0.28 0.15
C ILE A 47 7.66 0.72 0.50
N SER A 48 7.49 1.50 1.57
CA SER A 48 8.49 2.50 2.01
C SER A 48 9.79 1.83 2.46
N PHE A 49 9.71 0.70 3.16
CA PHE A 49 10.87 -0.11 3.55
C PHE A 49 11.67 -0.57 2.32
N PHE A 50 11.01 -1.13 1.31
CA PHE A 50 11.68 -1.53 0.07
C PHE A 50 12.23 -0.33 -0.72
N ARG A 51 11.52 0.81 -0.72
CA ARG A 51 12.00 2.05 -1.37
C ARG A 51 13.22 2.65 -0.66
N GLU A 52 13.30 2.56 0.66
CA GLU A 52 14.46 3.03 1.42
C GLU A 52 15.67 2.12 1.14
N LEU A 53 15.45 0.80 1.18
CA LEU A 53 16.45 -0.21 0.89
C LEU A 53 17.01 -0.10 -0.53
N LEU A 54 16.14 0.03 -1.54
CA LEU A 54 16.53 0.07 -2.96
C LEU A 54 16.94 1.47 -3.44
N GLY A 55 16.40 2.54 -2.84
CA GLY A 55 16.66 3.91 -3.25
C GLY A 55 17.91 4.52 -2.63
N LYS A 56 18.12 4.31 -1.32
CA LYS A 56 19.25 4.89 -0.57
C LYS A 56 20.33 3.87 -0.19
N GLY A 57 20.08 2.58 -0.36
CA GLY A 57 21.00 1.54 0.11
C GLY A 57 21.18 1.54 1.64
N SER A 58 20.26 2.17 2.34
CA SER A 58 20.28 2.39 3.78
C SER A 58 18.99 1.85 4.37
N LEU A 59 19.10 1.30 5.57
CA LEU A 59 17.99 0.78 6.34
C LEU A 59 18.02 1.48 7.69
N TRP A 60 17.02 2.32 7.99
CA TRP A 60 16.92 3.01 9.28
C TRP A 60 18.18 3.85 9.61
N GLY A 61 18.77 4.47 8.58
CA GLY A 61 19.99 5.28 8.72
C GLY A 61 21.31 4.51 8.74
N PHE A 62 21.30 3.17 8.74
CA PHE A 62 22.50 2.36 8.55
C PHE A 62 22.72 2.07 7.07
N GLN A 63 23.83 2.53 6.50
CA GLN A 63 24.21 2.25 5.11
C GLN A 63 24.74 0.82 4.99
N ILE A 64 24.00 -0.05 4.30
CA ILE A 64 24.35 -1.46 4.09
C ILE A 64 24.98 -1.64 2.70
N VAL A 65 24.62 -0.79 1.73
CA VAL A 65 25.14 -0.83 0.36
C VAL A 65 25.63 0.56 -0.05
N ASN A 66 26.93 0.67 -0.34
CA ASN A 66 27.58 1.85 -0.92
C ASN A 66 27.23 1.97 -2.43
N ALA A 67 25.93 1.96 -2.72
CA ALA A 67 25.39 2.11 -4.07
C ALA A 67 24.95 3.56 -4.24
N LYS A 68 25.37 4.19 -5.34
CA LYS A 68 24.97 5.55 -5.72
C LYS A 68 23.45 5.67 -5.58
N PRO A 69 22.92 6.67 -4.83
CA PRO A 69 21.50 6.77 -4.57
C PRO A 69 20.72 6.79 -5.89
N LEU A 70 19.86 5.79 -6.10
CA LEU A 70 18.99 5.75 -7.26
C LEU A 70 17.90 6.80 -7.06
N LEU A 71 18.18 8.03 -7.51
CA LEU A 71 17.25 9.17 -7.46
C LEU A 71 15.88 8.83 -8.09
N ILE A 72 15.85 7.86 -9.01
CA ILE A 72 14.65 7.36 -9.67
C ILE A 72 13.65 6.72 -8.68
N MET A 73 14.12 6.12 -7.58
CA MET A 73 13.29 5.50 -6.53
C MET A 73 12.65 6.51 -5.58
N ILE A 74 13.24 7.71 -5.46
CA ILE A 74 12.70 8.82 -4.65
C ILE A 74 11.56 9.53 -5.40
N MET A 75 11.64 9.61 -6.72
CA MET A 75 10.59 10.22 -7.54
C MET A 75 9.27 9.42 -7.48
N PRO A 76 8.11 10.04 -7.78
CA PRO A 76 6.82 9.35 -7.84
C PRO A 76 6.84 8.11 -8.76
N ALA A 77 7.57 8.18 -9.87
CA ALA A 77 7.77 7.06 -10.80
C ALA A 77 8.36 5.81 -10.11
N GLY A 78 9.31 5.99 -9.18
CA GLY A 78 9.89 4.89 -8.40
C GLY A 78 8.89 4.22 -7.46
N GLY A 79 7.92 4.98 -6.94
CA GLY A 79 6.84 4.44 -6.13
C GLY A 79 5.96 3.45 -6.90
N PHE A 80 5.55 3.80 -8.13
CA PHE A 80 4.74 2.92 -8.98
C PHE A 80 5.50 1.66 -9.38
N ILE A 81 6.79 1.79 -9.73
CA ILE A 81 7.64 0.65 -10.07
C ILE A 81 7.81 -0.28 -8.86
N ALA A 82 8.07 0.27 -7.67
CA ALA A 82 8.22 -0.52 -6.45
C ALA A 82 6.94 -1.29 -6.11
N VAL A 83 5.77 -0.64 -6.22
CA VAL A 83 4.47 -1.29 -6.02
C VAL A 83 4.25 -2.42 -7.02
N GLY A 84 4.53 -2.19 -8.31
CA GLY A 84 4.41 -3.22 -9.35
C GLY A 84 5.32 -4.42 -9.12
N LEU A 85 6.59 -4.18 -8.72
CA LEU A 85 7.55 -5.24 -8.39
C LEU A 85 7.12 -6.03 -7.15
N LEU A 86 6.67 -5.35 -6.09
CA LEU A 86 6.16 -6.00 -4.87
C LEU A 86 4.92 -6.83 -5.15
N MET A 87 3.95 -6.28 -5.90
CA MET A 87 2.75 -7.01 -6.30
C MET A 87 3.09 -8.22 -7.17
N GLY A 88 4.01 -8.06 -8.13
CA GLY A 88 4.49 -9.18 -8.95
C GLY A 88 5.20 -10.25 -8.13
N PHE A 89 6.03 -9.86 -7.16
CA PHE A 89 6.73 -10.77 -6.26
C PHE A 89 5.75 -11.52 -5.33
N PHE A 90 4.80 -10.82 -4.71
CA PHE A 90 3.78 -11.46 -3.88
C PHE A 90 2.88 -12.39 -4.71
N ASN A 91 2.50 -12.00 -5.93
CA ASN A 91 1.74 -12.87 -6.82
C ASN A 91 2.55 -14.12 -7.23
N TRP A 92 3.85 -13.99 -7.44
CA TRP A 92 4.72 -15.12 -7.74
C TRP A 92 4.87 -16.08 -6.54
N ILE A 93 5.04 -15.55 -5.33
CA ILE A 93 5.04 -16.36 -4.09
C ILE A 93 3.70 -17.06 -3.91
N ASP A 94 2.59 -16.34 -4.10
CA ASP A 94 1.23 -16.89 -3.97
C ASP A 94 0.98 -18.02 -4.98
N MET A 95 1.38 -17.84 -6.23
CA MET A 95 1.34 -18.92 -7.24
C MET A 95 2.16 -20.13 -6.83
N ARG A 96 3.30 -19.93 -6.14
CA ARG A 96 4.20 -21.01 -5.74
C ARG A 96 3.77 -21.75 -4.47
N PHE A 97 3.12 -21.06 -3.53
CA PHE A 97 2.76 -21.62 -2.22
C PHE A 97 1.25 -21.85 -2.02
N TYR A 98 0.39 -21.00 -2.60
CA TYR A 98 -1.07 -21.03 -2.40
C TYR A 98 -1.86 -21.59 -3.58
N GLY A 99 -1.19 -22.06 -4.66
CA GLY A 99 -1.87 -22.80 -5.72
C GLY A 99 -2.91 -21.99 -6.50
N GLY A 100 -2.72 -20.67 -6.62
CA GLY A 100 -3.49 -19.85 -7.56
C GLY A 100 -4.81 -19.29 -7.03
N LYS A 101 -4.83 -18.74 -5.81
CA LYS A 101 -5.89 -17.81 -5.37
C LYS A 101 -5.26 -16.49 -4.94
N GLY A 102 -4.67 -15.83 -5.92
CA GLY A 102 -3.97 -14.56 -5.74
C GLY A 102 -4.87 -13.48 -5.14
N ALA A 103 -4.24 -12.64 -4.33
CA ALA A 103 -4.74 -11.39 -3.76
C ALA A 103 -5.31 -10.37 -4.78
N GLY A 104 -5.41 -10.74 -6.07
CA GLY A 104 -6.10 -10.00 -7.13
C GLY A 104 -7.59 -10.32 -7.28
N GLY A 105 -8.16 -11.22 -6.48
CA GLY A 105 -9.59 -11.58 -6.52
C GLY A 105 -10.59 -10.51 -6.10
N ALA A 106 -10.15 -9.29 -5.75
CA ALA A 106 -11.02 -8.20 -5.31
C ALA A 106 -11.12 -7.02 -6.30
N ALA A 107 -10.71 -7.21 -7.56
CA ALA A 107 -10.87 -6.22 -8.64
C ALA A 107 -11.93 -6.63 -9.69
N GLY A 108 -12.75 -7.64 -9.40
CA GLY A 108 -13.78 -8.11 -10.31
C GLY A 108 -14.91 -8.80 -9.57
N HIS A 109 -15.80 -8.01 -8.97
CA HIS A 109 -17.24 -8.23 -8.91
C HIS A 109 -17.93 -6.93 -8.48
#